data_AF-A0A014N5Z7-F1
#
_entry.id   AF-A0A014N5Z7-F1
#
_cell.length_a   1.000
_cell.length_b   1.000
_cell.length_c   1.000
_cell.angle_alpha   90.00
_cell.angle_beta   90.00
_cell.angle_gamma   90.00
#
_symmetry.space_group_name_H-M   'P 1'
#
loop_
_entity.id
_entity.type
_entity.pdbx_description
1 polymer ?
#
loop_
_entity_poly.entity_id
_entity_poly.type
_entity_poly.pdbx_seq_one_letter_code
_entity_poly.pdbx_strand_id
1 'polypeptide(L)'
;MDPINYNPFHGGTAIFGNHGLWTNCVVPNSPTVKAQLQRPSGRFASQWRKVVWWFSDDVYFLGLHWGQKDEWVLGTIWTAWLLVIDCFHLAKRFGAIAVSQLPIQYLLALKALNPIAWIFGSSHEYINRYHRVLGRIIYGLLWLHLIFYNAYFIMQGIWLKRIFDSAVFCGVLASLGYHGIATTAMRKAREYPYRLFFITHLAVALFTPVLLFFHASSARFYIAEAFAIFILDLAVRLVMRPYSTRTYVRTVFWP
;
A
#
# COMPACT_ATOMS: atom_id res chain seq x y z
N MET A 1 -45.07 54.59 -26.39
CA MET A 1 -46.48 54.82 -26.75
C MET A 1 -46.81 53.77 -27.79
N ASP A 2 -47.49 52.68 -27.39
CA ASP A 2 -48.30 51.93 -28.37
C ASP A 2 -49.41 52.87 -28.85
N PRO A 3 -49.98 52.70 -30.08
CA PRO A 3 -51.13 51.78 -30.13
C PRO A 3 -51.56 51.20 -31.51
N ILE A 4 -52.49 50.24 -31.38
CA ILE A 4 -53.65 49.84 -32.20
C ILE A 4 -53.56 49.00 -33.51
N ASN A 5 -54.32 47.89 -33.42
CA ASN A 5 -55.37 47.37 -34.31
C ASN A 5 -55.02 46.87 -35.72
N TYR A 6 -55.44 45.63 -35.99
CA TYR A 6 -56.38 45.35 -37.08
C TYR A 6 -57.21 44.10 -36.76
N ASN A 7 -58.53 44.27 -36.73
CA ASN A 7 -59.52 43.26 -37.11
C ASN A 7 -60.55 44.04 -37.94
N PRO A 8 -61.05 43.54 -39.09
CA PRO A 8 -62.34 42.82 -39.02
C PRO A 8 -62.75 41.92 -40.23
N PHE A 9 -63.84 41.14 -40.06
CA PHE A 9 -64.83 40.69 -41.08
C PHE A 9 -64.38 39.64 -42.15
N HIS A 10 -65.16 38.66 -42.64
CA HIS A 10 -66.59 38.29 -42.57
C HIS A 10 -66.82 36.87 -43.18
N GLY A 11 -67.87 36.15 -42.72
CA GLY A 11 -68.61 35.09 -43.45
C GLY A 11 -68.37 33.65 -42.94
N GLY A 12 -69.20 33.05 -42.07
CA GLY A 12 -70.58 32.55 -42.31
C GLY A 12 -70.50 31.07 -42.74
N THR A 13 -70.97 30.05 -42.02
CA THR A 13 -72.37 29.72 -41.68
C THR A 13 -72.45 28.69 -40.54
N ALA A 14 -73.52 28.81 -39.74
CA ALA A 14 -73.87 27.98 -38.58
C ALA A 14 -74.47 26.61 -38.94
N ILE A 15 -74.23 25.57 -38.11
CA ILE A 15 -75.20 24.48 -37.82
C ILE A 15 -74.94 23.92 -36.39
N PHE A 16 -75.93 24.10 -35.50
CA PHE A 16 -76.35 23.36 -34.29
C PHE A 16 -75.44 22.33 -33.57
N GLY A 17 -75.42 22.41 -32.22
CA GLY A 17 -75.75 21.22 -31.40
C GLY A 17 -74.87 20.85 -30.19
N ASN A 18 -75.43 21.03 -28.99
CA ASN A 18 -75.38 20.16 -27.80
C ASN A 18 -74.08 19.87 -27.00
N HIS A 19 -74.10 20.42 -25.77
CA HIS A 19 -73.78 19.80 -24.46
C HIS A 19 -72.95 18.51 -24.36
N GLY A 20 -71.81 18.62 -23.66
CA GLY A 20 -71.42 17.71 -22.57
C GLY A 20 -70.37 16.65 -22.91
N LEU A 21 -69.22 16.70 -22.20
CA LEU A 21 -68.55 15.55 -21.56
C LEU A 21 -67.19 15.97 -21.00
N TRP A 22 -67.13 16.19 -19.68
CA TRP A 22 -65.90 16.10 -18.92
C TRP A 22 -65.41 14.65 -19.00
N THR A 23 -64.34 14.40 -19.74
CA THR A 23 -63.71 13.08 -19.80
C THR A 23 -63.03 12.78 -18.48
N ASN A 24 -63.73 12.03 -17.61
CA ASN A 24 -63.11 11.29 -16.52
C ASN A 24 -62.03 10.36 -17.11
N CYS A 25 -60.78 10.60 -16.73
CA CYS A 25 -59.70 9.65 -16.96
C CYS A 25 -60.01 8.38 -16.14
N VAL A 26 -60.54 7.35 -16.79
CA VAL A 26 -60.78 6.05 -16.16
C VAL A 26 -59.43 5.47 -15.73
N VAL A 27 -59.16 5.51 -14.42
CA VAL A 27 -58.10 4.70 -13.81
C VAL A 27 -58.54 3.23 -13.94
N PRO A 28 -57.82 2.36 -14.67
CA PRO A 28 -58.23 0.97 -14.82
C PRO A 28 -57.99 0.22 -13.51
N ASN A 29 -59.04 0.11 -12.67
CA ASN A 29 -59.04 -0.73 -11.48
C ASN A 29 -59.39 -2.19 -11.84
N SER A 30 -58.58 -2.86 -12.67
CA SER A 30 -58.77 -4.28 -12.96
C SER A 30 -57.95 -5.18 -11.99
N PRO A 31 -58.57 -6.21 -11.38
CA PRO A 31 -57.86 -7.17 -10.52
C PRO A 31 -56.78 -7.98 -11.25
N THR A 32 -56.93 -8.17 -12.56
CA THR A 32 -56.04 -8.98 -13.39
C THR A 32 -54.69 -8.31 -13.65
N VAL A 33 -54.66 -6.99 -13.80
CA VAL A 33 -53.42 -6.21 -13.92
C VAL A 33 -52.63 -6.21 -12.60
N LYS A 34 -53.34 -6.12 -11.46
CA LYS A 34 -52.72 -6.28 -10.13
C LYS A 34 -52.17 -7.70 -9.90
N ALA A 35 -52.85 -8.74 -10.40
CA ALA A 35 -52.40 -10.12 -10.27
C ALA A 35 -51.16 -10.44 -11.14
N GLN A 36 -51.04 -9.86 -12.34
CA GLN A 36 -49.83 -10.00 -13.18
C GLN A 36 -48.61 -9.29 -12.56
N LEU A 37 -48.81 -8.16 -11.87
CA LEU A 37 -47.76 -7.47 -11.10
C LEU A 37 -47.30 -8.23 -9.84
N GLN A 38 -48.10 -9.16 -9.33
CA GLN A 38 -47.74 -10.02 -8.20
C GLN A 38 -46.84 -11.20 -8.56
N ARG A 39 -46.55 -11.43 -9.85
CA ARG A 39 -45.55 -12.41 -10.27
C ARG A 39 -44.16 -12.00 -9.77
N PRO A 40 -43.32 -12.93 -9.27
CA PRO A 40 -41.98 -12.62 -8.75
C PRO A 40 -41.13 -11.79 -9.72
N SER A 41 -41.28 -12.04 -11.03
CA SER A 41 -40.63 -11.31 -12.11
C SER A 41 -41.07 -9.84 -12.23
N GLY A 42 -42.33 -9.51 -11.95
CA GLY A 42 -42.85 -8.13 -11.97
C GLY A 42 -42.38 -7.30 -10.77
N ARG A 43 -42.23 -7.94 -9.60
CA ARG A 43 -41.63 -7.30 -8.42
C ARG A 43 -40.14 -7.05 -8.64
N PHE A 44 -39.39 -8.02 -9.16
CA PHE A 44 -37.98 -7.83 -9.48
C PHE A 44 -37.75 -6.71 -10.51
N ALA A 45 -38.54 -6.68 -11.60
CA ALA A 45 -38.46 -5.64 -12.62
C ALA A 45 -38.86 -4.24 -12.12
N SER A 46 -39.77 -4.15 -11.15
CA SER A 46 -40.12 -2.86 -10.53
C SER A 46 -39.07 -2.40 -9.52
N GLN A 47 -38.47 -3.30 -8.76
CA GLN A 47 -37.35 -2.97 -7.87
C GLN A 47 -36.10 -2.56 -8.66
N TRP A 48 -35.80 -3.25 -9.76
CA TRP A 48 -34.67 -2.91 -10.64
C TRP A 48 -34.83 -1.51 -11.24
N ARG A 49 -36.05 -1.16 -11.71
CA ARG A 49 -36.33 0.19 -12.22
C ARG A 49 -36.17 1.29 -11.17
N LYS A 50 -36.52 1.02 -9.91
CA LYS A 50 -36.29 1.99 -8.82
C LYS A 50 -34.81 2.21 -8.56
N VAL A 51 -34.00 1.15 -8.61
CA VAL A 51 -32.55 1.25 -8.45
C VAL A 51 -31.94 2.05 -9.60
N VAL A 52 -32.29 1.74 -10.85
CA VAL A 52 -31.83 2.48 -12.03
C VAL A 52 -32.22 3.95 -11.94
N TRP A 53 -33.48 4.24 -11.59
CA TRP A 53 -33.95 5.62 -11.45
C TRP A 53 -33.16 6.39 -10.37
N TRP A 54 -32.90 5.76 -9.23
CA TRP A 54 -32.08 6.38 -8.19
C TRP A 54 -30.66 6.67 -8.65
N PHE A 55 -30.05 5.79 -9.46
CA PHE A 55 -28.71 6.02 -10.02
C PHE A 55 -28.66 7.15 -11.06
N SER A 56 -29.77 7.37 -11.79
CA SER A 56 -29.91 8.45 -12.77
C SER A 56 -30.24 9.81 -12.16
N ASP A 57 -30.47 9.90 -10.85
CA ASP A 57 -30.65 11.19 -10.19
C ASP A 57 -29.35 12.02 -10.23
N ASP A 58 -29.52 13.30 -10.49
CA ASP A 58 -28.43 14.28 -10.45
C ASP A 58 -27.97 14.56 -9.01
N VAL A 59 -26.67 14.77 -8.85
CA VAL A 59 -26.05 15.25 -7.61
C VAL A 59 -25.88 16.76 -7.72
N TYR A 60 -26.51 17.49 -6.80
CA TYR A 60 -26.34 18.92 -6.65
C TYR A 60 -25.52 19.23 -5.40
N PHE A 61 -24.47 20.03 -5.54
CA PHE A 61 -23.67 20.53 -4.42
C PHE A 61 -23.56 22.04 -4.52
N LEU A 62 -23.93 22.75 -3.44
CA LEU A 62 -23.98 24.21 -3.39
C LEU A 62 -24.82 24.84 -4.54
N GLY A 63 -25.89 24.16 -4.97
CA GLY A 63 -26.76 24.62 -6.06
C GLY A 63 -26.18 24.44 -7.46
N LEU A 64 -24.97 23.90 -7.60
CA LEU A 64 -24.35 23.54 -8.87
C LEU A 64 -24.62 22.07 -9.19
N HIS A 65 -24.81 21.76 -10.48
CA HIS A 65 -24.89 20.38 -10.98
C HIS A 65 -23.50 19.76 -10.99
N TRP A 66 -23.34 18.62 -10.31
CA TRP A 66 -22.05 17.93 -10.14
C TRP A 66 -22.02 16.56 -10.85
N GLY A 67 -22.97 16.30 -11.76
CA GLY A 67 -23.09 15.02 -12.46
C GLY A 67 -24.10 14.06 -11.81
N GLN A 68 -24.25 12.87 -12.39
CA GLN A 68 -25.21 11.86 -11.95
C GLN A 68 -24.65 10.94 -10.85
N LYS A 69 -25.51 10.34 -10.02
CA LYS A 69 -25.07 9.47 -8.92
C LYS A 69 -24.31 8.24 -9.41
N ASP A 70 -24.64 7.69 -10.57
CA ASP A 70 -23.90 6.60 -11.20
C ASP A 70 -22.47 6.99 -11.59
N GLU A 71 -22.26 8.20 -12.11
CA GLU A 71 -20.92 8.75 -12.41
C GLU A 71 -20.06 8.82 -11.14
N TRP A 72 -20.63 9.32 -10.03
CA TRP A 72 -19.93 9.38 -8.74
C TRP A 72 -19.66 7.99 -8.16
N VAL A 73 -20.60 7.06 -8.26
CA VAL A 73 -20.41 5.68 -7.77
C VAL A 73 -19.34 4.96 -8.59
N LEU A 74 -19.37 5.06 -9.92
CA LEU A 74 -18.33 4.50 -10.78
C LEU A 74 -16.97 5.15 -10.53
N GLY A 75 -16.93 6.47 -10.44
CA GLY A 75 -15.70 7.23 -10.18
C GLY A 75 -15.08 6.92 -8.82
N THR A 76 -15.90 6.77 -7.78
CA THR A 76 -15.43 6.39 -6.44
C THR A 76 -14.95 4.94 -6.38
N ILE A 77 -15.67 4.00 -7.01
CA ILE A 77 -15.23 2.59 -7.13
C ILE A 77 -13.90 2.52 -7.89
N TRP A 78 -13.78 3.21 -9.01
CA TRP A 78 -12.56 3.25 -9.81
C TRP A 78 -11.39 3.86 -9.04
N THR A 79 -11.62 4.99 -8.36
CA THR A 79 -10.59 5.65 -7.54
C THR A 79 -10.15 4.75 -6.38
N ALA A 80 -11.09 4.11 -5.69
CA ALA A 80 -10.78 3.15 -4.62
C ALA A 80 -9.94 1.97 -5.15
N TRP A 81 -10.29 1.46 -6.33
CA TRP A 81 -9.51 0.41 -7.01
C TRP A 81 -8.08 0.85 -7.33
N LEU A 82 -7.89 2.07 -7.86
CA LEU A 82 -6.56 2.62 -8.13
C LEU A 82 -5.75 2.82 -6.85
N LEU A 83 -6.35 3.31 -5.76
CA LEU A 83 -5.67 3.48 -4.47
C LEU A 83 -5.21 2.14 -3.88
N VAL A 84 -6.00 1.08 -4.03
CA VAL A 84 -5.62 -0.29 -3.61
C VAL A 84 -4.41 -0.78 -4.42
N ILE A 85 -4.43 -0.58 -5.73
CA ILE A 85 -3.32 -0.96 -6.61
C ILE A 85 -2.06 -0.17 -6.26
N ASP A 86 -2.18 1.14 -6.05
CA ASP A 86 -1.06 2.00 -5.70
C ASP A 86 -0.44 1.59 -4.35
N CYS A 87 -1.26 1.33 -3.34
CA CYS A 87 -0.83 0.80 -2.04
C CYS A 87 0.04 -0.47 -2.20
N PHE A 88 -0.37 -1.41 -3.05
CA PHE A 88 0.38 -2.63 -3.33
C PHE A 88 1.72 -2.37 -4.05
N HIS A 89 1.74 -1.48 -5.05
CA HIS A 89 2.97 -1.12 -5.75
C HIS A 89 3.95 -0.37 -4.84
N LEU A 90 3.42 0.52 -4.01
CA LEU A 90 4.20 1.28 -3.05
C LEU A 90 4.83 0.36 -2.00
N ALA A 91 4.07 -0.62 -1.47
CA ALA A 91 4.60 -1.63 -0.56
C ALA A 91 5.79 -2.40 -1.15
N LYS A 92 5.68 -2.83 -2.42
CA LYS A 92 6.78 -3.50 -3.14
C LYS A 92 8.01 -2.61 -3.29
N ARG A 93 7.82 -1.33 -3.65
CA ARG A 93 8.91 -0.37 -3.83
C ARG A 93 9.66 -0.13 -2.53
N PHE A 94 8.96 0.05 -1.41
CA PHE A 94 9.63 0.23 -0.11
C PHE A 94 10.49 -0.97 0.26
N GLY A 95 10.00 -2.20 0.06
CA GLY A 95 10.79 -3.41 0.29
C GLY A 95 12.02 -3.48 -0.62
N ALA A 96 11.87 -3.19 -1.91
CA ALA A 96 12.97 -3.21 -2.87
C ALA A 96 14.05 -2.16 -2.54
N ILE A 97 13.65 -0.93 -2.19
CA ILE A 97 14.57 0.14 -1.79
C ILE A 97 15.27 -0.22 -0.47
N ALA A 98 14.56 -0.78 0.51
CA ALA A 98 15.16 -1.20 1.78
C ALA A 98 16.25 -2.24 1.57
N VAL A 99 15.96 -3.27 0.77
CA VAL A 99 16.89 -4.38 0.51
C VAL A 99 18.09 -3.91 -0.33
N SER A 100 17.90 -2.97 -1.26
CA SER A 100 19.01 -2.43 -2.05
C SER A 100 20.04 -1.63 -1.24
N GLN A 101 19.69 -1.25 0.00
CA GLN A 101 20.65 -0.61 0.92
C GLN A 101 21.51 -1.62 1.69
N LEU A 102 21.18 -2.91 1.67
CA LEU A 102 21.92 -3.92 2.45
C LEU A 102 23.41 -4.04 2.06
N PRO A 103 23.81 -4.03 0.78
CA PRO A 103 25.22 -4.12 0.41
C PRO A 103 26.06 -3.02 1.08
N ILE A 104 25.61 -1.77 0.98
CA ILE A 104 26.30 -0.63 1.59
C ILE A 104 26.18 -0.64 3.12
N GLN A 105 25.07 -1.13 3.69
CA GLN A 105 24.94 -1.32 5.14
C GLN A 105 26.00 -2.28 5.69
N TYR A 106 26.31 -3.35 4.97
CA TYR A 106 27.37 -4.30 5.31
C TYR A 106 28.75 -3.70 5.13
N LEU A 107 28.98 -3.01 4.01
CA LEU A 107 30.24 -2.32 3.72
C LEU A 107 30.62 -1.34 4.83
N LEU A 108 29.66 -0.54 5.31
CA LEU A 108 29.88 0.42 6.40
C LEU A 108 30.19 -0.24 7.75
N ALA A 109 29.81 -1.51 7.93
CA ALA A 109 30.08 -2.25 9.17
C ALA A 109 31.51 -2.84 9.21
N LEU A 110 32.16 -2.99 8.05
CA LEU A 110 33.47 -3.65 7.95
C LEU A 110 34.54 -2.89 8.74
N LYS A 111 35.41 -3.63 9.43
CA LYS A 111 36.58 -3.09 10.16
C LYS A 111 37.89 -3.28 9.40
N ALA A 112 38.04 -4.40 8.70
CA ALA A 112 39.29 -4.75 8.02
C ALA A 112 39.34 -4.18 6.60
N LEU A 113 38.24 -4.31 5.85
CA LEU A 113 38.11 -3.80 4.49
C LEU A 113 37.06 -2.69 4.40
N ASN A 114 37.33 -1.56 5.04
CA ASN A 114 36.47 -0.39 4.88
C ASN A 114 37.12 0.59 3.90
N PRO A 115 36.82 0.50 2.58
CA PRO A 115 37.45 1.37 1.59
C PRO A 115 37.13 2.85 1.85
N ILE A 116 35.97 3.14 2.43
CA ILE A 116 35.58 4.52 2.80
C ILE A 116 36.47 5.02 3.94
N ALA A 117 36.69 4.19 4.97
CA ALA A 117 37.62 4.55 6.05
C ALA A 117 39.03 4.83 5.52
N TRP A 118 39.52 4.01 4.58
CA TRP A 118 40.84 4.16 3.97
C TRP A 118 40.96 5.40 3.09
N ILE A 119 40.00 5.63 2.18
CA ILE A 119 39.98 6.79 1.28
C ILE A 119 39.95 8.10 2.06
N PHE A 120 39.16 8.17 3.14
CA PHE A 120 39.00 9.40 3.93
C PHE A 120 39.93 9.47 5.15
N GLY A 121 40.82 8.50 5.35
CA GLY A 121 41.67 8.43 6.55
C GLY A 121 40.89 8.48 7.87
N SER A 122 39.66 7.95 7.88
CA SER A 122 38.72 8.08 8.99
C SER A 122 38.67 6.82 9.86
N SER A 123 38.32 6.98 11.14
CA SER A 123 38.19 5.84 12.05
C SER A 123 36.93 5.02 11.76
N HIS A 124 36.96 3.73 12.11
CA HIS A 124 35.76 2.87 12.06
C HIS A 124 34.58 3.47 12.83
N GLU A 125 34.85 4.10 13.98
CA GLU A 125 33.82 4.74 14.78
C GLU A 125 33.13 5.90 14.02
N TYR A 126 33.90 6.69 13.29
CA TYR A 126 33.38 7.77 12.45
C TYR A 126 32.48 7.24 11.33
N ILE A 127 32.92 6.18 10.63
CA ILE A 127 32.14 5.54 9.56
C ILE A 127 30.89 4.85 10.10
N ASN A 128 30.98 4.24 11.28
CA ASN A 128 29.87 3.56 11.93
C ASN A 128 28.71 4.51 12.27
N ARG A 129 28.93 5.84 12.28
CA ARG A 129 27.83 6.81 12.39
C ARG A 129 26.87 6.72 11.19
N TYR A 130 27.40 6.53 9.98
CA TYR A 130 26.60 6.36 8.77
C TYR A 130 25.87 5.02 8.77
N HIS A 131 26.51 3.93 9.21
CA HIS A 131 25.86 2.62 9.39
C HIS A 131 24.61 2.72 10.28
N ARG A 132 24.68 3.50 11.37
CA ARG A 132 23.53 3.72 12.26
C ARG A 132 22.40 4.52 11.60
N VAL A 133 22.73 5.56 10.83
CA VAL A 133 21.73 6.37 10.12
C VAL A 133 21.06 5.53 9.04
N LEU A 134 21.84 4.85 8.21
CA LEU A 134 21.32 3.99 7.15
C LEU A 134 20.49 2.83 7.70
N GLY A 135 20.90 2.22 8.81
CA GLY A 135 20.09 1.21 9.50
C GLY A 135 18.71 1.72 9.92
N ARG A 136 18.60 2.99 10.37
CA ARG A 136 17.29 3.61 10.69
C ARG A 136 16.45 3.86 9.44
N ILE A 137 17.08 4.27 8.33
CA ILE A 137 16.40 4.46 7.05
C ILE A 137 15.84 3.13 6.55
N ILE A 138 16.65 2.06 6.55
CA ILE A 138 16.23 0.70 6.19
C ILE A 138 15.04 0.25 7.06
N TYR A 139 15.14 0.48 8.37
CA TYR A 139 14.06 0.13 9.29
C TYR A 139 12.77 0.93 9.03
N GLY A 140 12.88 2.23 8.72
CA GLY A 140 11.72 3.05 8.33
C GLY A 140 11.06 2.55 7.04
N LEU A 141 11.85 2.19 6.02
CA LEU A 141 11.35 1.61 4.78
C LEU A 141 10.69 0.25 5.00
N LEU A 142 11.27 -0.59 5.87
CA LEU A 142 10.65 -1.85 6.30
C LEU A 142 9.30 -1.61 6.96
N TRP A 143 9.19 -0.64 7.87
CA TRP A 143 7.91 -0.29 8.51
C TRP A 143 6.84 0.10 7.50
N LEU A 144 7.18 0.96 6.53
CA LEU A 144 6.26 1.33 5.46
C LEU A 144 5.86 0.10 4.65
N HIS A 145 6.82 -0.72 4.23
CA HIS A 145 6.55 -1.98 3.53
C HIS A 145 5.55 -2.88 4.29
N LEU A 146 5.75 -3.07 5.59
CA LEU A 146 4.85 -3.86 6.43
C LEU A 146 3.46 -3.22 6.53
N ILE A 147 3.36 -1.91 6.79
CA ILE A 147 2.08 -1.21 6.93
C ILE A 147 1.25 -1.35 5.65
N PHE A 148 1.83 -1.04 4.49
CA PHE A 148 1.10 -1.09 3.22
C PHE A 148 0.71 -2.52 2.83
N TYR A 149 1.57 -3.52 3.04
CA TYR A 149 1.20 -4.92 2.78
C TYR A 149 0.09 -5.43 3.71
N ASN A 150 0.16 -5.11 5.00
CA ASN A 150 -0.88 -5.51 5.96
C ASN A 150 -2.21 -4.83 5.63
N ALA A 151 -2.21 -3.52 5.34
CA ALA A 151 -3.39 -2.79 4.91
C ALA A 151 -3.99 -3.42 3.65
N TYR A 152 -3.18 -3.66 2.62
CA TYR A 152 -3.60 -4.34 1.40
C TYR A 152 -4.20 -5.72 1.68
N PHE A 153 -3.53 -6.57 2.47
CA PHE A 153 -4.03 -7.92 2.77
C PHE A 153 -5.33 -7.93 3.57
N ILE A 154 -5.53 -6.97 4.48
CA ILE A 154 -6.78 -6.80 5.22
C ILE A 154 -7.89 -6.32 4.28
N MET A 155 -7.64 -5.31 3.45
CA MET A 155 -8.60 -4.79 2.47
C MET A 155 -9.05 -5.85 1.47
N GLN A 156 -8.16 -6.77 1.10
CA GLN A 156 -8.47 -7.88 0.21
C GLN A 156 -9.06 -9.11 0.92
N GLY A 157 -9.15 -9.11 2.26
CA GLY A 157 -9.66 -10.25 3.03
C GLY A 157 -8.78 -11.52 2.98
N ILE A 158 -7.49 -11.37 2.64
CA ILE A 158 -6.55 -12.51 2.45
C ILE A 158 -5.45 -12.57 3.52
N TRP A 159 -5.56 -11.77 4.58
CA TRP A 159 -4.49 -11.61 5.58
C TRP A 159 -4.00 -12.93 6.19
N LEU A 160 -4.92 -13.74 6.75
CA LEU A 160 -4.56 -15.03 7.36
C LEU A 160 -3.92 -15.99 6.36
N LYS A 161 -4.43 -16.05 5.13
CA LYS A 161 -3.85 -16.90 4.08
C LYS A 161 -2.42 -16.45 3.74
N ARG A 162 -2.23 -15.15 3.52
CA ARG A 162 -0.95 -14.58 3.08
C ARG A 162 0.12 -14.64 4.15
N ILE A 163 -0.19 -14.43 5.43
CA ILE A 163 0.84 -14.40 6.48
C ILE A 163 1.54 -15.75 6.66
N PHE A 164 0.86 -16.86 6.30
CA PHE A 164 1.41 -18.22 6.33
C PHE A 164 1.90 -18.73 4.96
N ASP A 165 1.76 -17.96 3.88
CA ASP A 165 2.44 -18.28 2.62
C ASP A 165 3.96 -18.26 2.85
N SER A 166 4.69 -19.27 2.39
CA SER A 166 6.11 -19.47 2.74
C SER A 166 6.99 -18.24 2.52
N ALA A 167 6.84 -17.58 1.36
CA ALA A 167 7.60 -16.37 1.05
C ALA A 167 7.28 -15.22 2.02
N VAL A 168 6.00 -14.97 2.30
CA VAL A 168 5.57 -13.92 3.23
C VAL A 168 6.04 -14.24 4.65
N PHE A 169 5.93 -15.50 5.06
CA PHE A 169 6.37 -15.96 6.36
C PHE A 169 7.87 -15.76 6.58
N CYS A 170 8.71 -16.00 5.56
CA CYS A 170 10.13 -15.61 5.62
C CYS A 170 10.31 -14.11 5.87
N GLY A 171 9.49 -13.26 5.24
CA GLY A 171 9.46 -11.82 5.47
C GLY A 171 9.03 -11.44 6.90
N VAL A 172 8.08 -12.18 7.48
CA VAL A 172 7.66 -12.03 8.88
C VAL A 172 8.80 -12.37 9.84
N LEU A 173 9.49 -13.50 9.63
CA LEU A 173 10.64 -13.86 10.46
C LEU A 173 11.77 -12.83 10.34
N ALA A 174 12.03 -12.33 9.13
CA ALA A 174 13.01 -11.27 8.89
C ALA A 174 12.63 -9.96 9.60
N SER A 175 11.35 -9.57 9.56
CA SER A 175 10.89 -8.35 10.22
C SER A 175 10.99 -8.44 11.75
N LEU A 176 10.69 -9.61 12.33
CA LEU A 176 10.92 -9.87 13.76
C LEU A 176 12.40 -9.66 14.13
N GLY A 177 13.33 -10.13 13.28
CA GLY A 177 14.76 -9.88 13.45
C GLY A 177 15.12 -8.38 13.44
N TYR A 178 14.61 -7.63 12.45
CA TYR A 178 14.83 -6.18 12.38
C TYR A 178 14.21 -5.42 13.57
N HIS A 179 13.03 -5.82 14.06
CA HIS A 179 12.45 -5.29 15.29
C HIS A 179 13.33 -5.59 16.51
N GLY A 180 13.92 -6.78 16.56
CA GLY A 180 14.90 -7.16 17.60
C GLY A 180 16.14 -6.27 17.60
N ILE A 181 16.76 -6.03 16.43
CA ILE A 181 17.87 -5.08 16.32
C ILE A 181 17.41 -3.68 16.73
N ALA A 182 16.29 -3.19 16.19
CA ALA A 182 15.83 -1.83 16.46
C ALA A 182 15.62 -1.60 17.95
N THR A 183 14.99 -2.57 18.64
CA THR A 183 14.78 -2.55 20.10
C THR A 183 16.10 -2.56 20.86
N THR A 184 17.00 -3.49 20.55
CA THR A 184 18.28 -3.62 21.26
C THR A 184 19.28 -2.49 20.95
N ALA A 185 19.11 -1.79 19.83
CA ALA A 185 19.92 -0.63 19.43
C ALA A 185 19.42 0.70 20.02
N MET A 186 18.24 0.74 20.66
CA MET A 186 17.73 1.96 21.29
C MET A 186 18.64 2.44 22.41
N ARG A 187 18.74 3.77 22.57
CA ARG A 187 19.58 4.37 23.62
C ARG A 187 19.13 3.98 25.04
N LYS A 188 17.83 3.76 25.25
CA LYS A 188 17.29 3.22 26.52
C LYS A 188 17.61 1.73 26.72
N ALA A 189 17.77 0.97 25.63
CA ALA A 189 18.21 -0.42 25.72
C ALA A 189 19.69 -0.57 26.14
N ARG A 190 20.44 0.54 26.32
CA ARG A 190 21.81 0.55 26.83
C ARG A 190 21.91 0.28 28.33
N GLU A 191 20.79 0.22 29.04
CA GLU A 191 20.71 -0.31 30.41
C GLU A 191 20.83 -1.84 30.43
N TYR A 192 20.59 -2.50 29.28
CA TYR A 192 20.80 -3.93 29.12
C TYR A 192 22.25 -4.25 28.76
N PRO A 193 22.72 -5.47 29.03
CA PRO A 193 24.06 -5.89 28.66
C PRO A 193 24.23 -5.76 27.15
N TYR A 194 25.26 -5.04 26.72
CA TYR A 194 25.64 -4.90 25.31
C TYR A 194 25.70 -6.26 24.60
N ARG A 195 26.07 -7.33 25.33
CA ARG A 195 26.07 -8.71 24.80
C ARG A 195 24.74 -9.09 24.12
N LEU A 196 23.60 -8.64 24.63
CA LEU A 196 22.29 -8.89 24.02
C LEU A 196 22.16 -8.20 22.66
N PHE A 197 22.53 -6.91 22.57
CA PHE A 197 22.58 -6.18 21.30
C PHE A 197 23.51 -6.89 20.31
N PHE A 198 24.72 -7.25 20.74
CA PHE A 198 25.71 -7.89 19.88
C PHE A 198 25.23 -9.23 19.32
N ILE A 199 24.72 -10.12 20.17
CA ILE A 199 24.21 -11.44 19.75
C ILE A 199 23.01 -11.26 18.80
N THR A 200 22.08 -10.37 19.14
CA THR A 200 20.90 -10.10 18.31
C THR A 200 21.31 -9.55 16.95
N HIS A 201 22.19 -8.55 16.93
CA HIS A 201 22.69 -7.96 15.69
C HIS A 201 23.43 -8.98 14.82
N LEU A 202 24.30 -9.80 15.42
CA LEU A 202 25.06 -10.81 14.66
C LEU A 202 24.12 -11.88 14.09
N ALA A 203 23.19 -12.39 14.89
CA ALA A 203 22.22 -13.38 14.45
C ALA A 203 21.38 -12.85 13.28
N VAL A 204 20.82 -11.64 13.42
CA VAL A 204 19.99 -11.02 12.39
C VAL A 204 20.81 -10.69 11.14
N ALA A 205 22.07 -10.26 11.27
CA ALA A 205 22.95 -10.09 10.13
C ALA A 205 23.19 -11.41 9.38
N LEU A 206 23.31 -12.55 10.06
CA LEU A 206 23.54 -13.83 9.39
C LEU A 206 22.26 -14.44 8.78
N PHE A 207 21.14 -14.39 9.52
CA PHE A 207 19.91 -15.09 9.13
C PHE A 207 19.02 -14.29 8.19
N THR A 208 18.94 -12.96 8.35
CA THR A 208 18.03 -12.16 7.55
C THR A 208 18.33 -12.18 6.04
N PRO A 209 19.58 -12.15 5.57
CA PRO A 209 19.87 -12.33 4.15
C PRO A 209 19.30 -13.62 3.57
N VAL A 210 19.38 -14.73 4.32
CA VAL A 210 18.82 -16.03 3.92
C VAL A 210 17.29 -15.95 3.85
N LEU A 211 16.65 -15.39 4.86
CA LEU A 211 15.18 -15.20 4.87
C LEU A 211 14.71 -14.30 3.71
N LEU A 212 15.43 -13.20 3.45
CA LEU A 212 15.10 -12.27 2.37
C LEU A 212 15.28 -12.88 0.97
N PHE A 213 16.25 -13.78 0.80
CA PHE A 213 16.45 -14.53 -0.44
C PHE A 213 15.22 -15.37 -0.83
N PHE A 214 14.58 -15.99 0.18
CA PHE A 214 13.35 -16.78 0.00
C PHE A 214 12.08 -15.93 0.03
N HIS A 215 12.13 -14.75 0.66
CA HIS A 215 11.00 -13.82 0.70
C HIS A 215 10.69 -13.18 -0.66
N ALA A 216 11.72 -12.72 -1.40
CA ALA A 216 11.51 -11.99 -2.65
C ALA A 216 12.63 -12.26 -3.68
N SER A 217 12.23 -12.53 -4.93
CA SER A 217 13.19 -12.68 -6.03
C SER A 217 13.97 -11.40 -6.33
N SER A 218 13.32 -10.24 -6.23
CA SER A 218 13.95 -8.92 -6.40
C SER A 218 15.02 -8.60 -5.35
N ALA A 219 15.02 -9.29 -4.21
CA ALA A 219 16.03 -9.12 -3.16
C ALA A 219 17.35 -9.84 -3.49
N ARG A 220 17.30 -10.93 -4.27
CA ARG A 220 18.40 -11.90 -4.40
C ARG A 220 19.71 -11.28 -4.88
N PHE A 221 19.63 -10.34 -5.81
CA PHE A 221 20.79 -9.64 -6.35
C PHE A 221 21.54 -8.87 -5.24
N TYR A 222 20.84 -8.03 -4.47
CA TYR A 222 21.41 -7.28 -3.37
C TYR A 222 21.88 -8.17 -2.21
N ILE A 223 21.19 -9.28 -1.96
CA ILE A 223 21.63 -10.28 -0.99
C ILE A 223 22.96 -10.90 -1.42
N ALA A 224 23.13 -11.22 -2.71
CA ALA A 224 24.39 -11.74 -3.23
C ALA A 224 25.53 -10.72 -3.08
N GLU A 225 25.29 -9.44 -3.36
CA GLU A 225 26.27 -8.36 -3.13
C GLU A 225 26.66 -8.25 -1.64
N ALA A 226 25.68 -8.26 -0.73
CA ALA A 226 25.95 -8.19 0.70
C ALA A 226 26.76 -9.41 1.20
N PHE A 227 26.45 -10.62 0.71
CA PHE A 227 27.25 -11.82 1.01
C PHE A 227 28.66 -11.74 0.45
N ALA A 228 28.83 -11.25 -0.77
CA ALA A 228 30.16 -11.08 -1.38
C ALA A 228 31.03 -10.13 -0.54
N ILE A 229 30.48 -8.99 -0.12
CA ILE A 229 31.14 -8.02 0.75
C ILE A 229 31.53 -8.66 2.10
N PHE A 230 30.62 -9.41 2.71
CA PHE A 230 30.86 -10.09 3.98
C PHE A 230 31.96 -11.17 3.88
N ILE A 231 31.91 -12.03 2.86
CA ILE A 231 32.90 -13.09 2.64
C ILE A 231 34.28 -12.49 2.37
N LEU A 232 34.35 -11.40 1.59
CA LEU A 232 35.61 -10.72 1.31
C LEU A 232 36.26 -10.15 2.58
N ASP A 233 35.48 -9.50 3.46
CA ASP A 233 35.98 -9.02 4.75
C ASP A 233 36.46 -10.17 5.64
N LEU A 234 35.72 -11.29 5.66
CA LEU A 234 36.12 -12.47 6.41
C LEU A 234 37.43 -13.07 5.88
N ALA A 235 37.56 -13.23 4.56
CA ALA A 235 38.76 -13.75 3.92
C ALA A 235 39.99 -12.91 4.26
N VAL A 236 39.88 -11.58 4.16
CA VAL A 236 40.99 -10.68 4.50
C VAL A 236 41.34 -10.73 5.98
N ARG A 237 40.37 -10.83 6.89
CA ARG A 237 40.67 -11.05 8.32
C ARG A 237 41.39 -12.37 8.56
N LEU A 238 41.02 -13.44 7.86
CA LEU A 238 41.67 -14.73 7.98
C LEU A 238 43.12 -14.70 7.46
N VAL A 239 43.37 -14.00 6.36
CA VAL A 239 44.71 -13.83 5.77
C VAL A 239 45.60 -12.91 6.63
N MET A 240 45.05 -11.90 7.29
CA MET A 240 45.82 -11.00 8.17
C MET A 240 46.06 -11.57 9.58
N ARG A 241 45.34 -12.61 10.00
CA ARG A 241 45.51 -13.26 11.31
C ARG A 241 46.91 -13.84 11.62
N PRO A 242 47.66 -14.43 10.67
CA PRO A 242 48.95 -15.05 10.95
C PRO A 242 50.09 -14.07 11.26
N TYR A 243 49.98 -12.79 10.91
CA TYR A 243 51.09 -11.83 11.06
C TYR A 243 51.15 -11.11 12.42
N SER A 244 50.20 -11.36 13.33
CA SER A 244 50.14 -10.67 14.64
C SER A 244 50.02 -11.67 15.80
N THR A 245 51.09 -12.41 16.09
CA THR A 245 51.25 -13.16 17.35
C THR A 245 52.33 -12.56 18.24
N ARG A 246 52.01 -11.42 18.87
CA ARG A 246 52.29 -11.16 20.30
C ARG A 246 51.46 -9.95 20.72
N THR A 247 50.59 -10.11 21.72
CA THR A 247 49.88 -9.01 22.42
C THR A 247 48.56 -8.47 21.83
N TYR A 248 47.72 -9.27 21.16
CA TYR A 248 46.40 -8.77 20.69
C TYR A 248 45.23 -9.76 20.86
N VAL A 249 45.16 -10.49 21.99
CA VAL A 249 44.00 -11.37 22.31
C VAL A 249 42.80 -10.56 22.85
N ARG A 250 42.92 -9.25 23.05
CA ARG A 250 41.91 -8.44 23.76
C ARG A 250 40.95 -7.63 22.88
N THR A 251 41.13 -7.62 21.56
CA THR A 251 40.59 -6.52 20.72
C THR A 251 39.89 -6.98 19.44
N VAL A 252 39.73 -8.29 19.24
CA VAL A 252 38.94 -8.83 18.13
C VAL A 252 37.44 -8.83 18.44
N PHE A 253 37.06 -8.69 19.71
CA PHE A 253 35.66 -8.74 20.16
C PHE A 253 35.17 -7.60 21.07
N TRP A 254 35.93 -6.53 21.38
CA TRP A 254 35.45 -5.45 22.28
C TRP A 254 36.24 -4.13 22.11
N PRO A 255 35.72 -2.91 22.40
CA PRO A 255 34.52 -2.51 23.16
C PRO A 255 33.18 -2.44 22.42
#